data_AF-A0A7V9E0R6-F1
#
_entry.id   AF-A0A7V9E0R6-F1
#
_cell.length_a   1.000
_cell.length_b   1.000
_cell.length_c   1.000
_cell.angle_alpha   90.00
_cell.angle_beta   90.00
_cell.angle_gamma   90.00
#
_symmetry.space_group_name_H-M   'P 1'
#
loop_
_entity.id
_entity.type
_entity.pdbx_description
1 polymer ?
#
loop_
_entity_poly.entity_id
_entity_poly.type
_entity_poly.pdbx_seq_one_letter_code
_entity_poly.pdbx_strand_id
1 'polypeptide(L)'
;MNAPERVALQATRARDESSRVERDPNFNFGYLDERTKRMIRRAILKAVAIPGHQVPFGSREMPLPYGWGTGGIQVTAAILGSADVLKVIDQGADDTTNAVSIRRFFARTAGVRTTTRTDEATLIQTRHRIPEIPLREGQTIVYQVPLPEPLAKLEPSRAETRRLHAMAD
;
A
#
# COMPACT_ATOMS: atom_id res chain seq x y z
N MET A 1 42.44 -14.97 4.07
CA MET A 1 41.17 -15.49 3.52
C MET A 1 40.03 -14.57 3.96
N ASN A 2 39.58 -13.63 3.13
CA ASN A 2 38.36 -12.81 3.36
C ASN A 2 37.90 -12.08 2.07
N ALA A 3 38.26 -12.61 0.90
CA ALA A 3 37.90 -12.03 -0.39
C ALA A 3 36.50 -12.44 -0.94
N PRO A 4 35.98 -13.67 -0.73
CA PRO A 4 34.77 -14.09 -1.45
C PRO A 4 33.47 -13.44 -0.93
N GLU A 5 33.37 -13.13 0.36
CA GLU A 5 32.16 -12.52 0.93
C GLU A 5 31.98 -11.05 0.53
N ARG A 6 33.06 -10.28 0.38
CA ARG A 6 32.99 -8.87 -0.04
C ARG A 6 32.57 -8.72 -1.51
N VAL A 7 33.02 -9.64 -2.37
CA VAL A 7 32.64 -9.66 -3.79
C VAL A 7 31.18 -10.08 -3.95
N ALA A 8 30.71 -11.05 -3.15
CA ALA A 8 29.30 -11.44 -3.15
C ALA A 8 28.39 -10.27 -2.72
N LEU A 9 28.71 -9.57 -1.61
CA LEU A 9 27.93 -8.42 -1.12
C LEU A 9 27.89 -7.25 -2.12
N GLN A 10 29.02 -6.99 -2.80
CA GLN A 10 29.10 -5.95 -3.85
C GLN A 10 28.33 -6.35 -5.10
N ALA A 11 28.35 -7.63 -5.50
CA ALA A 11 27.55 -8.14 -6.61
C ALA A 11 26.04 -8.16 -6.33
N THR A 12 25.62 -8.39 -5.07
CA THR A 12 24.21 -8.26 -4.67
C THR A 12 23.75 -6.80 -4.70
N ARG A 13 24.56 -5.87 -4.20
CA ARG A 13 24.28 -4.42 -4.27
C ARG A 13 24.20 -3.89 -5.71
N ALA A 14 25.11 -4.32 -6.58
CA ALA A 14 25.13 -3.90 -7.99
C ALA A 14 23.95 -4.45 -8.81
N ARG A 15 23.42 -5.64 -8.47
CA ARG A 15 22.18 -6.17 -9.07
C ARG A 15 20.92 -5.47 -8.56
N ASP A 16 20.94 -5.01 -7.32
CA ASP A 16 19.80 -4.36 -6.66
C ASP A 16 19.62 -2.89 -7.11
N GLU A 17 20.72 -2.18 -7.39
CA GLU A 17 20.69 -0.83 -8.02
C GLU A 17 20.14 -0.86 -9.46
N SER A 18 20.31 -1.98 -10.18
CA SER A 18 19.80 -2.18 -11.54
C SER A 18 18.27 -2.30 -11.64
N SER A 19 17.54 -2.38 -10.51
CA SER A 19 16.08 -2.59 -10.51
C SER A 19 15.26 -1.31 -10.34
N ARG A 20 15.90 -0.17 -10.08
CA ARG A 20 15.18 1.11 -9.94
C ARG A 20 14.77 1.64 -11.31
N VAL A 21 13.46 1.62 -11.54
CA VAL A 21 12.86 2.33 -12.68
C VAL A 21 13.03 3.83 -12.44
N GLU A 22 13.53 4.55 -13.44
CA GLU A 22 13.58 6.01 -13.38
C GLU A 22 12.16 6.57 -13.21
N ARG A 23 11.99 7.41 -12.20
CA ARG A 23 10.68 8.01 -11.90
C ARG A 23 10.31 9.00 -13.00
N ASP A 24 9.07 8.92 -13.45
CA ASP A 24 8.49 9.88 -14.38
C ASP A 24 8.35 11.27 -13.71
N PRO A 25 9.08 12.30 -14.20
CA PRO A 25 9.11 13.62 -13.57
C PRO A 25 7.80 14.38 -13.71
N ASN A 26 6.88 13.95 -14.60
CA ASN A 26 5.60 14.61 -14.80
C ASN A 26 4.59 14.36 -13.66
N PHE A 27 4.88 13.41 -12.78
CA PHE A 27 4.04 13.11 -11.62
C PHE A 27 4.72 13.50 -10.32
N ASN A 28 3.93 13.92 -9.33
CA ASN A 28 4.38 13.96 -7.94
C ASN A 28 4.77 12.55 -7.47
N PHE A 29 5.58 12.47 -6.40
CA PHE A 29 6.05 11.19 -5.88
C PHE A 29 4.85 10.34 -5.48
N GLY A 30 4.68 9.15 -6.05
CA GLY A 30 3.49 8.33 -5.79
C GLY A 30 2.19 8.98 -6.26
N TYR A 31 2.25 9.80 -7.33
CA TYR A 31 1.14 10.42 -8.05
C TYR A 31 0.40 11.55 -7.31
N LEU A 32 0.03 11.34 -6.05
CA LEU A 32 -0.77 12.30 -5.29
C LEU A 32 -0.01 13.60 -4.97
N ASP A 33 -0.74 14.72 -4.96
CA ASP A 33 -0.22 15.98 -4.43
C ASP A 33 -0.05 15.94 -2.90
N GLU A 34 0.78 16.84 -2.37
CA GLU A 34 1.10 16.88 -0.94
C GLU A 34 -0.09 17.27 -0.06
N ARG A 35 -1.08 18.00 -0.60
CA ARG A 35 -2.29 18.37 0.15
C ARG A 35 -3.16 17.14 0.41
N THR A 36 -3.30 16.29 -0.60
CA THR A 36 -4.04 15.04 -0.57
C THR A 36 -3.35 14.04 0.34
N LYS A 37 -2.02 13.84 0.19
CA LYS A 37 -1.24 13.00 1.11
C LYS A 37 -1.37 13.46 2.55
N ARG A 38 -1.22 14.77 2.82
CA ARG A 38 -1.36 15.33 4.17
C ARG A 38 -2.75 15.06 4.77
N MET A 39 -3.81 15.16 3.97
CA MET A 39 -5.18 14.85 4.41
C MET A 39 -5.33 13.36 4.74
N ILE A 40 -4.85 12.46 3.88
CA ILE A 40 -4.87 11.01 4.12
C ILE A 40 -4.05 10.66 5.36
N ARG A 41 -2.84 11.21 5.53
CA ARG A 41 -1.99 10.99 6.71
C ARG A 41 -2.70 11.37 8.01
N ARG A 42 -3.46 12.47 8.05
CA ARG A 42 -4.28 12.82 9.21
C ARG A 42 -5.39 11.82 9.48
N ALA A 43 -6.03 11.29 8.42
CA ALA A 43 -7.05 10.24 8.57
C ALA A 43 -6.43 8.94 9.10
N ILE A 44 -5.25 8.55 8.61
CA ILE A 44 -4.50 7.40 9.10
C ILE A 44 -4.16 7.55 10.58
N LEU A 45 -3.65 8.72 11.00
CA LEU A 45 -3.34 8.96 12.42
C LEU A 45 -4.57 8.83 13.32
N LYS A 46 -5.75 9.29 12.86
CA LYS A 46 -7.02 9.07 13.58
C LYS A 46 -7.41 7.59 13.62
N ALA A 47 -7.23 6.86 12.53
CA ALA A 47 -7.58 5.44 12.44
C ALA A 47 -6.67 4.58 13.35
N VAL A 48 -5.39 4.94 13.47
CA VAL A 48 -4.46 4.31 14.42
C VAL A 48 -4.87 4.62 15.86
N ALA A 49 -5.28 5.86 16.15
CA ALA A 49 -5.71 6.27 17.49
C ALA A 49 -7.08 5.68 17.91
N ILE A 50 -7.89 5.23 16.96
CA ILE A 50 -9.21 4.64 17.20
C ILE A 50 -9.33 3.32 16.40
N PRO A 51 -8.67 2.24 16.85
CA PRO A 51 -8.63 0.98 16.11
C PRO A 51 -10.02 0.45 15.77
N GLY A 52 -10.24 0.08 14.51
CA GLY A 52 -11.52 -0.44 14.01
C GLY A 52 -12.51 0.64 13.57
N HIS A 53 -12.34 1.91 13.94
CA HIS A 53 -13.22 2.98 13.49
C HIS A 53 -12.99 3.34 12.02
N GLN A 54 -14.08 3.39 11.25
CA GLN A 54 -14.07 3.73 9.82
C GLN A 54 -13.89 5.25 9.63
N VAL A 55 -12.65 5.74 9.61
CA VAL A 55 -12.34 7.17 9.42
C VAL A 55 -12.58 7.58 7.96
N PRO A 56 -13.51 8.52 7.68
CA PRO A 56 -13.70 9.01 6.32
C PRO A 56 -12.54 9.90 5.87
N PHE A 57 -12.17 9.81 4.59
CA PHE A 57 -11.22 10.71 3.95
C PHE A 57 -11.66 11.04 2.53
N GLY A 58 -11.27 12.22 2.03
CA GLY A 58 -11.65 12.69 0.70
C GLY A 58 -10.85 12.02 -0.41
N SER A 59 -11.41 10.98 -1.03
CA SER A 59 -10.78 10.28 -2.16
C SER A 59 -10.52 11.23 -3.34
N ARG A 60 -9.49 10.94 -4.12
CA ARG A 60 -9.25 11.52 -5.44
C ARG A 60 -9.48 10.50 -6.53
N GLU A 61 -9.69 11.02 -7.74
CA GLU A 61 -9.64 10.19 -8.94
C GLU A 61 -8.23 9.62 -9.10
N MET A 62 -8.17 8.36 -9.50
CA MET A 62 -6.94 7.61 -9.73
C MET A 62 -6.96 7.08 -11.16
N PRO A 63 -5.80 6.82 -11.80
CA PRO A 63 -5.73 6.29 -13.16
C PRO A 63 -6.07 4.79 -13.22
N LEU A 64 -7.05 4.37 -12.41
CA LEU A 64 -7.60 3.02 -12.27
C LEU A 64 -9.10 3.15 -11.94
N PRO A 65 -9.99 2.32 -12.50
CA PRO A 65 -11.42 2.42 -12.22
C PRO A 65 -11.73 2.20 -10.73
N TYR A 66 -12.82 2.80 -10.24
CA TYR A 66 -13.34 2.47 -8.91
C TYR A 66 -13.61 0.96 -8.80
N GLY A 67 -13.36 0.39 -7.62
CA GLY A 67 -13.41 -1.06 -7.38
C GLY A 67 -12.11 -1.81 -7.64
N TRP A 68 -11.11 -1.19 -8.29
CA TRP A 68 -9.77 -1.76 -8.51
C TRP A 68 -8.77 -1.38 -7.41
N GLY A 69 -9.27 -1.14 -6.19
CA GLY A 69 -8.42 -0.91 -5.02
C GLY A 69 -7.86 0.51 -4.86
N THR A 70 -8.50 1.52 -5.46
CA THR A 70 -8.08 2.93 -5.42
C THR A 70 -7.85 3.48 -4.01
N GLY A 71 -8.63 3.04 -3.02
CA GLY A 71 -8.41 3.40 -1.60
C GLY A 71 -7.06 2.92 -1.08
N GLY A 72 -6.71 1.64 -1.33
CA GLY A 72 -5.42 1.08 -0.93
C GLY A 72 -4.24 1.76 -1.65
N ILE A 73 -4.41 2.15 -2.91
CA ILE A 73 -3.38 2.87 -3.66
C ILE A 73 -3.17 4.27 -3.07
N GLN A 74 -4.23 4.98 -2.72
CA GLN A 74 -4.12 6.30 -2.10
C GLN A 74 -3.45 6.27 -0.72
N VAL A 75 -3.78 5.26 0.09
CA VAL A 75 -3.10 5.03 1.39
C VAL A 75 -1.63 4.72 1.16
N THR A 76 -1.31 3.80 0.24
CA THR A 76 0.07 3.43 -0.12
C THR A 76 0.85 4.66 -0.58
N ALA A 77 0.31 5.45 -1.50
CA ALA A 77 0.92 6.69 -1.99
C ALA A 77 1.16 7.74 -0.89
N ALA A 78 0.33 7.76 0.15
CA ALA A 78 0.46 8.70 1.25
C ALA A 78 1.56 8.30 2.25
N ILE A 79 1.84 7.00 2.42
CA ILE A 79 2.83 6.51 3.41
C ILE A 79 4.14 6.04 2.80
N LEU A 80 4.18 5.77 1.49
CA LEU A 80 5.38 5.38 0.78
C LEU A 80 6.48 6.45 0.89
N GLY A 81 7.70 6.01 1.17
CA GLY A 81 8.94 6.76 1.13
C GLY A 81 9.88 6.27 0.02
N SER A 82 10.88 7.08 -0.33
CA SER A 82 11.82 6.76 -1.43
C SER A 82 12.76 5.58 -1.13
N ALA A 83 12.94 5.23 0.15
CA ALA A 83 13.75 4.10 0.59
C ALA A 83 12.95 2.78 0.69
N ASP A 84 11.62 2.84 0.56
CA ASP A 84 10.78 1.66 0.71
C ASP A 84 11.01 0.61 -0.37
N VAL A 85 10.74 -0.63 0.01
CA VAL A 85 10.64 -1.78 -0.90
C VAL A 85 9.18 -2.22 -0.93
N LEU A 86 8.52 -1.98 -2.05
CA LEU A 86 7.10 -2.24 -2.22
C LEU A 86 6.85 -3.67 -2.75
N LYS A 87 6.05 -4.44 -2.01
CA LYS A 87 5.42 -5.67 -2.51
C LYS A 87 3.94 -5.41 -2.77
N VAL A 88 3.41 -5.93 -3.87
CA VAL A 88 1.99 -5.84 -4.20
C VAL A 88 1.47 -7.21 -4.58
N ILE A 89 0.41 -7.65 -3.91
CA ILE A 89 -0.24 -8.95 -4.15
C ILE A 89 -1.75 -8.81 -4.33
N ASP A 90 -2.34 -9.66 -5.15
CA ASP A 90 -3.79 -9.85 -5.29
C ASP A 90 -4.07 -11.35 -5.29
N GLN A 91 -5.05 -11.80 -4.51
CA GLN A 91 -5.30 -13.23 -4.24
C GLN A 91 -4.07 -13.99 -3.70
N GLY A 92 -3.10 -13.27 -3.15
CA GLY A 92 -1.84 -13.85 -2.65
C GLY A 92 -0.72 -13.96 -3.70
N ALA A 93 -0.98 -13.55 -4.94
CA ALA A 93 -0.03 -13.64 -6.04
C ALA A 93 0.45 -12.25 -6.53
N ASP A 94 1.74 -12.15 -6.86
CA ASP A 94 2.40 -10.93 -7.32
C ASP A 94 2.20 -10.65 -8.82
N ASP A 95 1.80 -11.66 -9.60
CA ASP A 95 1.77 -11.65 -11.06
C ASP A 95 0.36 -11.50 -11.65
N THR A 96 -0.67 -11.36 -10.81
CA THR A 96 -2.01 -11.00 -11.26
C THR A 96 -2.02 -9.64 -11.96
N THR A 97 -2.95 -9.44 -12.89
CA THR A 97 -3.09 -8.19 -13.65
C THR A 97 -3.15 -6.95 -12.76
N ASN A 98 -3.91 -7.02 -11.67
CA ASN A 98 -4.08 -5.91 -10.75
C ASN A 98 -2.80 -5.65 -9.94
N ALA A 99 -2.15 -6.70 -9.40
CA ALA A 99 -0.90 -6.56 -8.65
C ALA A 99 0.23 -6.00 -9.52
N VAL A 100 0.37 -6.51 -10.75
CA VAL A 100 1.35 -6.02 -11.73
C VAL A 100 1.06 -4.56 -12.10
N SER A 101 -0.20 -4.22 -12.34
CA SER A 101 -0.61 -2.84 -12.70
C SER A 101 -0.24 -1.84 -11.59
N ILE A 102 -0.60 -2.13 -10.35
CA ILE A 102 -0.32 -1.26 -9.20
C ILE A 102 1.19 -1.17 -8.93
N ARG A 103 1.91 -2.29 -9.00
CA ARG A 103 3.37 -2.30 -8.82
C ARG A 103 4.06 -1.44 -9.88
N ARG A 104 3.68 -1.59 -11.16
CA ARG A 104 4.19 -0.76 -12.26
C ARG A 104 3.83 0.72 -12.10
N PHE A 105 2.62 1.01 -11.62
CA PHE A 105 2.19 2.37 -11.32
C PHE A 105 3.12 3.04 -10.29
N PHE A 106 3.44 2.37 -9.18
CA PHE A 106 4.37 2.91 -8.18
C PHE A 106 5.82 2.91 -8.64
N ALA A 107 6.27 1.91 -9.38
CA ALA A 107 7.59 1.92 -9.99
C ALA A 107 7.78 3.15 -10.89
N ARG A 108 6.78 3.47 -11.73
CA ARG A 108 6.80 4.66 -12.60
C ARG A 108 6.67 5.98 -11.86
N THR A 109 5.73 6.10 -10.93
CA THR A 109 5.38 7.39 -10.28
C THR A 109 6.22 7.71 -9.05
N ALA A 110 6.90 6.72 -8.46
CA ALA A 110 7.71 6.88 -7.26
C ALA A 110 9.16 6.42 -7.43
N GLY A 111 9.48 5.57 -8.42
CA GLY A 111 10.85 5.05 -8.61
C GLY A 111 11.34 4.17 -7.46
N VAL A 112 10.40 3.61 -6.67
CA VAL A 112 10.72 2.76 -5.51
C VAL A 112 11.15 1.36 -5.94
N ARG A 113 11.97 0.70 -5.11
CA ARG A 113 12.28 -0.71 -5.33
C ARG A 113 11.01 -1.55 -5.11
N THR A 114 10.90 -2.64 -5.86
CA THR A 114 9.79 -3.57 -5.70
C THR A 114 10.31 -4.99 -5.52
N THR A 115 9.61 -5.80 -4.73
CA THR A 115 9.99 -7.20 -4.49
C THR A 115 8.77 -8.11 -4.57
N THR A 116 9.01 -9.39 -4.85
CA THR A 116 8.02 -10.47 -4.69
C THR A 116 8.21 -11.22 -3.37
N ARG A 117 9.20 -10.85 -2.56
CA ARG A 117 9.54 -11.51 -1.31
C ARG A 117 8.98 -10.76 -0.11
N THR A 118 8.23 -11.46 0.74
CA THR A 118 7.56 -10.84 1.90
C THR A 118 8.56 -10.33 2.94
N ASP A 119 9.64 -11.05 3.19
CA ASP A 119 10.69 -10.71 4.17
C ASP A 119 11.49 -9.45 3.79
N GLU A 120 11.62 -9.18 2.49
CA GLU A 120 12.34 -8.01 1.95
C GLU A 120 11.49 -6.74 1.87
N ALA A 121 10.17 -6.85 1.86
CA ALA A 121 9.27 -5.71 1.75
C ALA A 121 9.31 -4.82 3.01
N THR A 122 9.17 -3.51 2.84
CA THR A 122 8.87 -2.58 3.94
C THR A 122 7.40 -2.16 3.92
N LEU A 123 6.80 -2.15 2.73
CA LEU A 123 5.39 -1.85 2.51
C LEU A 123 4.77 -2.93 1.62
N ILE A 124 3.65 -3.50 2.06
CA ILE A 124 2.91 -4.54 1.34
C ILE A 124 1.52 -4.02 1.05
N GLN A 125 1.15 -3.87 -0.22
CA GLN A 125 -0.23 -3.62 -0.61
C GLN A 125 -0.88 -4.93 -1.03
N THR A 126 -2.03 -5.26 -0.45
CA THR A 126 -2.69 -6.55 -0.68
C THR A 126 -4.18 -6.42 -0.98
N ARG A 127 -4.67 -7.35 -1.80
CA ARG A 127 -6.10 -7.65 -1.94
C ARG A 127 -6.38 -9.10 -1.54
N HIS A 128 -7.30 -9.27 -0.59
CA HIS A 128 -7.89 -10.54 -0.10
C HIS A 128 -6.96 -11.51 0.67
N ARG A 129 -5.64 -11.29 0.75
CA ARG A 129 -4.73 -12.22 1.45
C ARG A 129 -3.77 -11.53 2.40
N ILE A 130 -3.45 -12.22 3.48
CA ILE A 130 -2.26 -11.96 4.31
C ILE A 130 -1.16 -12.91 3.82
N PRO A 131 0.10 -12.46 3.67
CA PRO A 131 1.20 -13.37 3.40
C PRO A 131 1.32 -14.49 4.44
N GLU A 132 1.71 -15.69 4.01
CA GLU A 132 1.94 -16.82 4.92
C GLU A 132 3.25 -16.66 5.72
N ILE A 133 4.26 -16.03 5.11
CA ILE A 133 5.47 -15.62 5.81
C ILE A 133 5.07 -14.59 6.88
N PRO A 134 5.38 -14.82 8.17
CA PRO A 134 5.06 -13.87 9.24
C PRO A 134 5.63 -12.49 8.97
N LEU A 135 4.82 -11.46 9.24
CA LEU A 135 5.29 -10.08 9.15
C LEU A 135 6.23 -9.77 10.31
N ARG A 136 7.22 -8.91 10.05
CA ARG A 136 8.16 -8.41 11.06
C ARG A 136 7.89 -6.95 11.41
N GLU A 137 8.46 -6.54 12.53
CA GLU A 137 8.48 -5.13 12.92
C GLU A 137 9.07 -4.24 11.80
N GLY A 138 8.49 -3.04 11.66
CA GLY A 138 8.85 -2.08 10.61
C GLY A 138 8.20 -2.35 9.25
N GLN A 139 7.40 -3.43 9.10
CA GLN A 139 6.57 -3.62 7.90
C GLN A 139 5.19 -3.00 8.08
N THR A 140 4.69 -2.39 7.01
CA THR A 140 3.28 -1.95 6.94
C THR A 140 2.54 -2.76 5.89
N ILE A 141 1.33 -3.21 6.21
CA ILE A 141 0.42 -3.87 5.26
C ILE A 141 -0.81 -2.99 5.01
N VAL A 142 -1.16 -2.79 3.74
CA VAL A 142 -2.29 -1.97 3.30
C VAL A 142 -3.29 -2.86 2.57
N TYR A 143 -4.48 -3.03 3.15
CA TYR A 143 -5.56 -3.82 2.57
C TYR A 143 -6.42 -2.99 1.60
N GLN A 144 -6.71 -3.56 0.44
CA GLN A 144 -7.78 -3.08 -0.44
C GLN A 144 -9.12 -3.58 0.08
N VAL A 145 -9.98 -2.66 0.53
CA VAL A 145 -11.28 -2.96 1.12
C VAL A 145 -12.41 -2.43 0.21
N PRO A 146 -13.20 -3.30 -0.44
CA PRO A 146 -14.28 -2.85 -1.32
C PRO A 146 -15.49 -2.31 -0.54
N LEU A 147 -15.83 -2.94 0.59
CA LEU A 147 -16.94 -2.56 1.47
C LEU A 147 -16.42 -2.48 2.91
N PRO A 148 -16.21 -1.28 3.46
CA PRO A 148 -15.60 -1.12 4.78
C PRO A 148 -16.58 -1.32 5.95
N GLU A 149 -17.88 -1.26 5.70
CA GLU A 149 -18.90 -1.35 6.74
C GLU A 149 -19.31 -2.80 6.98
N PRO A 150 -18.95 -3.41 8.11
CA PRO A 150 -19.32 -4.80 8.42
C PRO A 150 -20.84 -4.99 8.55
N LEU A 151 -21.59 -3.97 8.97
CA LEU A 151 -23.04 -4.05 9.15
C LEU A 151 -23.83 -3.90 7.85
N ALA A 152 -23.17 -3.66 6.71
CA ALA A 152 -23.84 -3.29 5.46
C ALA A 152 -24.79 -4.36 4.89
N LYS A 153 -24.65 -5.62 5.32
CA LYS A 153 -25.59 -6.71 4.95
C LYS A 153 -26.84 -6.75 5.83
N LEU A 154 -26.77 -6.19 7.04
CA LEU A 154 -27.86 -6.13 8.01
C LEU A 154 -28.61 -4.81 7.91
N GLU A 155 -27.85 -3.71 7.86
CA GLU A 155 -28.37 -2.35 7.81
C GLU A 155 -27.71 -1.59 6.64
N PRO A 156 -28.45 -1.29 5.56
CA PRO A 156 -27.90 -0.61 4.39
C PRO A 156 -27.69 0.90 4.62
N SER A 157 -28.37 1.52 5.58
CA SER A 157 -28.25 2.95 5.90
C SER A 157 -26.94 3.26 6.60
N ARG A 158 -26.06 4.00 5.91
CA ARG A 158 -24.81 4.52 6.51
C ARG A 158 -25.03 5.42 7.72
N ALA A 159 -26.17 6.10 7.80
CA ALA A 159 -26.51 6.92 8.95
C ALA A 159 -26.79 6.03 10.17
N GLU A 160 -27.52 4.94 9.97
CA GLU A 160 -27.84 4.01 11.05
C GLU A 160 -26.64 3.17 11.46
N THR A 161 -25.85 2.62 10.52
CA THR A 161 -24.64 1.87 10.90
C THR A 161 -23.66 2.74 11.69
N ARG A 162 -23.55 4.04 11.38
CA ARG A 162 -22.74 4.98 12.18
C ARG A 162 -23.30 5.14 13.59
N ARG A 163 -24.62 5.18 13.77
CA ARG A 163 -25.27 5.25 15.09
C ARG A 163 -24.99 3.98 15.89
N LEU A 164 -25.13 2.81 15.27
CA LEU A 164 -24.83 1.50 15.89
C LEU A 164 -23.37 1.41 16.35
N HIS A 165 -22.40 1.76 15.48
CA HIS A 165 -20.98 1.84 15.85
C HIS A 165 -20.71 2.81 17.01
N ALA A 166 -21.42 3.94 17.06
CA ALA A 166 -21.26 4.92 18.13
C ALA A 166 -21.84 4.44 19.48
N MET A 167 -22.82 3.55 19.46
CA MET A 167 -23.47 2.97 20.64
C MET A 167 -22.90 1.60 21.05
N ALA A 168 -22.05 1.01 20.21
CA ALA A 168 -21.55 -0.36 20.34
C ALA A 168 -22.66 -1.42 20.28
N ASP A 169 -23.65 -1.20 19.41
CA ASP A 169 -24.81 -2.07 19.14
C ASP A 169 -24.61 -2.98 17.91
#